data_AF-A0A7X9FSI3-F1
#
_entry.id   AF-A0A7X9FSI3-F1
#
_cell.length_a   1.000
_cell.length_b   1.000
_cell.length_c   1.000
_cell.angle_alpha   90.00
_cell.angle_beta   90.00
_cell.angle_gamma   90.00
#
_symmetry.space_group_name_H-M   'P 1'
#
loop_
_entity.id
_entity.type
_entity.pdbx_description
1 polymer ?
#
loop_
_entity_poly.entity_id
_entity_poly.type
_entity_poly.pdbx_seq_one_letter_code
_entity_poly.pdbx_strand_id
1 'polypeptide(L)'
;MKEGCEKLDEYAVVLHIEVPGSKVVLFQAFFELHEAIGIVRTIDIRRSRVCVVTTEDMLPDCLKLLEALKDQIPWRFVESTEDGQKIFGYSRKGIRQENSYD
;
A
#
# COMPACT_ATOMS: atom_id res chain seq x y z
N MET A 1 -7.04 5.11 12.65
CA MET A 1 -6.27 4.80 11.41
C MET A 1 -6.50 5.94 10.44
N LYS A 2 -5.46 6.43 9.77
CA LYS A 2 -5.58 7.49 8.74
C LYS A 2 -6.35 6.93 7.54
N GLU A 3 -7.05 7.79 6.80
CA GLU A 3 -7.62 7.43 5.49
C GLU A 3 -6.54 6.76 4.61
N GLY A 4 -6.91 5.68 3.92
CA GLY A 4 -6.00 4.93 3.05
C GLY A 4 -5.03 3.96 3.73
N CYS A 5 -5.08 3.79 5.05
CA CYS A 5 -4.30 2.77 5.77
C CYS A 5 -5.20 1.63 6.25
N GLU A 6 -4.95 0.41 5.79
CA GLU A 6 -5.77 -0.78 6.05
C GLU A 6 -4.89 -1.93 6.55
N LYS A 7 -5.31 -2.65 7.60
CA LYS A 7 -4.64 -3.91 7.99
C LYS A 7 -5.11 -5.03 7.07
N LEU A 8 -4.18 -5.81 6.53
CA LEU A 8 -4.52 -7.04 5.77
C LEU A 8 -4.70 -8.23 6.71
N ASP A 9 -3.78 -8.37 7.67
CA ASP A 9 -3.76 -9.43 8.67
C ASP A 9 -3.07 -8.92 9.96
N GLU A 10 -2.59 -9.83 10.80
CA GLU A 10 -1.90 -9.51 12.07
C GLU A 10 -0.46 -8.99 11.89
N TYR A 11 0.10 -9.08 10.68
CA TYR A 11 1.48 -8.71 10.38
C TYR A 11 1.60 -7.57 9.36
N ALA A 12 0.63 -7.47 8.44
CA ALA A 12 0.72 -6.62 7.26
C ALA A 12 -0.29 -5.46 7.24
N VAL A 13 0.20 -4.32 6.77
CA VAL A 13 -0.56 -3.09 6.56
C VAL A 13 -0.40 -2.65 5.11
N VAL A 14 -1.50 -2.20 4.51
CA VAL A 14 -1.55 -1.60 3.18
C VAL A 14 -1.86 -0.12 3.26
N LEU A 15 -1.07 0.65 2.55
CA LEU A 15 -1.27 2.08 2.31
C LEU A 15 -1.71 2.28 0.87
N HIS A 16 -2.95 2.73 0.67
CA HIS A 16 -3.51 3.08 -0.63
C HIS A 16 -3.15 4.53 -0.96
N ILE A 17 -2.42 4.71 -2.06
CA ILE A 17 -1.80 5.98 -2.43
C ILE A 17 -2.13 6.31 -3.88
N GLU A 18 -2.46 7.56 -4.13
CA GLU A 18 -2.48 8.14 -5.47
C GLU A 18 -1.20 8.93 -5.70
N VAL A 19 -0.55 8.65 -6.83
CA VAL A 19 0.71 9.25 -7.29
C VAL A 19 0.47 9.78 -8.70
N PRO A 20 1.09 10.87 -9.17
CA PRO A 20 1.01 11.26 -10.58
C PRO A 20 1.41 10.10 -11.48
N GLY A 21 0.62 9.80 -12.52
CA GLY A 21 0.87 8.67 -13.41
C GLY A 21 2.27 8.65 -14.01
N SER A 22 2.81 9.84 -14.35
CA SER A 22 4.18 10.01 -14.86
C SER A 22 5.28 9.73 -13.84
N LYS A 23 4.93 9.52 -12.57
CA LYS A 23 5.85 9.31 -11.44
C LYS A 23 5.69 7.95 -10.76
N VAL A 24 4.75 7.10 -11.21
CA VAL A 24 4.51 5.77 -10.61
C VAL A 24 5.78 4.91 -10.63
N VAL A 25 6.50 4.88 -11.75
CA VAL A 25 7.75 4.11 -11.88
C VAL A 25 8.84 4.66 -10.97
N LEU A 26 8.96 5.99 -10.87
CA LEU A 26 9.93 6.61 -9.97
C LEU A 26 9.60 6.32 -8.50
N PHE A 27 8.32 6.34 -8.13
CA PHE A 27 7.85 6.00 -6.80
C PHE A 27 8.18 4.54 -6.44
N GLN A 28 7.98 3.61 -7.38
CA GLN A 28 8.38 2.20 -7.21
C GLN A 28 9.89 2.07 -6.99
N ALA A 29 10.70 2.70 -7.84
CA ALA A 29 12.16 2.66 -7.74
C ALA A 29 12.67 3.19 -6.38
N PHE A 30 12.04 4.22 -5.80
CA PHE A 30 12.42 4.71 -4.48
C PHE A 30 12.22 3.66 -3.38
N PHE A 31 11.13 2.89 -3.43
CA PHE A 31 10.88 1.81 -2.48
C PHE A 31 11.80 0.61 -2.73
N GLU A 32 12.13 0.31 -3.99
CA GLU A 32 13.11 -0.73 -4.33
C GLU A 32 14.52 -0.41 -3.79
N LEU A 33 14.89 0.87 -3.67
CA LEU A 33 16.14 1.27 -3.02
C LEU A 33 16.13 1.08 -1.49
N HIS A 34 14.95 0.88 -0.89
CA HIS A 34 14.75 0.70 0.54
C HIS A 34 14.09 -0.66 0.81
N GLU A 35 14.71 -1.74 0.31
CA GLU A 35 14.17 -3.13 0.21
C GLU A 35 13.56 -3.73 1.51
N ALA A 36 13.72 -3.08 2.67
CA ALA A 36 13.16 -3.53 3.95
C ALA A 36 11.89 -2.77 4.40
N ILE A 37 11.58 -1.61 3.81
CA ILE A 37 10.52 -0.73 4.32
C ILE A 37 9.14 -1.15 3.82
N GLY A 38 9.03 -1.59 2.58
CA GLY A 38 7.77 -2.04 2.01
C GLY A 38 7.86 -2.30 0.52
N ILE A 39 6.80 -2.88 -0.03
CA ILE A 39 6.69 -3.25 -1.44
C ILE A 39 5.59 -2.41 -2.08
N VAL A 40 5.87 -1.84 -3.25
CA VAL A 40 4.89 -1.08 -4.03
C VAL A 40 4.24 -1.98 -5.08
N ARG A 41 2.91 -1.95 -5.16
CA ARG A 41 2.14 -2.56 -6.26
C ARG A 41 1.25 -1.53 -6.92
N THR A 42 1.16 -1.58 -8.24
CA THR A 42 0.20 -0.75 -8.99
C THR A 42 -1.16 -1.41 -8.95
N ILE A 43 -2.17 -0.70 -8.45
CA ILE A 43 -3.56 -1.18 -8.42
C ILE A 43 -4.26 -0.82 -9.72
N ASP A 44 -4.17 0.45 -10.11
CA ASP A 44 -4.81 0.98 -11.30
C ASP A 44 -3.93 2.05 -11.91
N ILE A 45 -3.28 1.72 -13.03
CA ILE A 45 -2.40 2.65 -13.75
C ILE A 45 -3.18 3.83 -14.36
N ARG A 46 -4.45 3.63 -14.76
CA ARG A 46 -5.28 4.70 -15.37
C ARG A 46 -5.66 5.75 -14.33
N ARG A 47 -5.90 5.31 -13.10
CA ARG A 47 -6.16 6.21 -11.95
C ARG A 47 -4.90 6.58 -11.19
N SER A 48 -3.74 6.12 -11.64
CA SER A 48 -2.45 6.33 -10.99
C SER A 48 -2.44 5.96 -9.51
N ARG A 49 -3.06 4.81 -9.19
CA ARG A 49 -3.19 4.28 -7.84
C ARG A 49 -2.21 3.15 -7.61
N VAL A 50 -1.52 3.24 -6.49
CA VAL A 50 -0.59 2.24 -5.99
C VAL A 50 -0.96 1.87 -4.56
N CYS A 51 -0.43 0.75 -4.11
CA CYS A 51 -0.41 0.37 -2.71
C CYS A 51 1.02 0.13 -2.27
N VAL A 52 1.31 0.52 -1.03
CA VAL A 52 2.52 0.11 -0.32
C VAL A 52 2.10 -0.93 0.70
N VAL A 53 2.70 -2.11 0.64
CA VAL A 53 2.54 -3.16 1.65
C VAL A 53 3.76 -3.12 2.55
N THR A 54 3.53 -3.03 3.86
CA THR A 54 4.57 -3.00 4.88
C THR A 54 4.12 -3.81 6.09
N THR A 55 5.01 -4.07 7.04
CA THR A 55 4.64 -4.71 8.30
C THR A 55 4.21 -3.67 9.34
N GLU A 56 3.52 -4.10 10.40
CA GLU A 56 3.17 -3.18 11.50
C GLU A 56 4.39 -2.49 12.12
N ASP A 57 5.49 -3.23 12.28
CA ASP A 57 6.74 -2.71 12.84
C ASP A 57 7.43 -1.69 11.92
N MET A 58 7.32 -1.88 10.60
CA MET A 58 7.93 -1.00 9.59
C MET A 58 7.04 0.17 9.18
N LEU A 59 5.75 0.16 9.57
CA LEU A 59 4.81 1.22 9.23
C LEU A 59 5.31 2.64 9.61
N PRO A 60 5.89 2.88 10.80
CA PRO A 60 6.41 4.20 11.14
C PRO A 60 7.51 4.68 10.19
N ASP A 61 8.41 3.79 9.79
CA ASP A 61 9.52 4.14 8.88
C ASP A 61 9.03 4.26 7.43
N CYS A 62 8.05 3.45 7.04
CA CYS A 62 7.34 3.59 5.77
C CYS A 62 6.66 4.97 5.66
N LEU A 63 6.00 5.43 6.72
CA LEU A 63 5.36 6.76 6.73
C LEU A 63 6.39 7.89 6.67
N LYS A 64 7.56 7.75 7.32
CA LYS A 64 8.65 8.72 7.21
C LYS A 64 9.22 8.78 5.80
N LEU A 65 9.45 7.63 5.17
CA LEU A 65 9.92 7.56 3.78
C LEU A 65 8.92 8.25 2.85
N LEU A 66 7.63 7.95 2.99
CA LEU A 66 6.58 8.60 2.22
C LEU A 66 6.59 10.12 2.39
N GLU A 67 6.67 10.63 3.61
CA GLU A 67 6.71 12.09 3.82
C GLU A 67 7.98 12.71 3.20
N ALA A 68 9.14 12.04 3.29
CA ALA A 68 10.38 12.50 2.65
C ALA A 68 10.31 12.51 1.11
N LEU A 69 9.49 11.66 0.50
CA LEU A 69 9.29 11.61 -0.96
C LEU A 69 8.40 12.73 -1.49
N LYS A 70 7.64 13.39 -0.63
CA LYS A 70 6.56 14.31 -1.01
C LYS A 70 7.04 15.53 -1.79
N ASP A 71 8.27 15.98 -1.53
CA ASP A 71 8.90 17.10 -2.24
C ASP A 71 9.27 16.75 -3.69
N GLN A 72 9.50 15.46 -3.98
CA GLN A 72 9.90 14.98 -5.31
C GLN A 72 8.72 14.36 -6.08
N ILE A 73 7.81 13.74 -5.35
CA ILE A 73 6.65 13.02 -5.87
C ILE A 73 5.46 13.42 -5.00
N PRO A 74 4.60 14.35 -5.45
CA PRO A 74 3.40 14.67 -4.70
C PRO A 74 2.51 13.43 -4.67
N TRP A 75 2.10 12.99 -3.49
CA TRP A 75 1.23 11.84 -3.31
C TRP A 75 0.17 12.14 -2.26
N ARG A 76 -0.92 11.37 -2.27
CA ARG A 76 -1.95 11.43 -1.23
C ARG A 76 -2.51 10.06 -0.91
N PHE A 77 -2.95 9.88 0.32
CA PHE A 77 -3.76 8.72 0.65
C PHE A 77 -5.10 8.76 -0.07
N VAL A 78 -5.59 7.59 -0.46
CA VAL A 78 -6.92 7.42 -1.06
C VAL A 78 -7.62 6.23 -0.42
N GLU A 79 -8.94 6.19 -0.53
CA GLU A 79 -9.68 5.03 -0.06
C GLU A 79 -9.31 3.77 -0.85
N SER A 80 -9.30 2.64 -0.14
CA SER A 80 -9.19 1.31 -0.74
C SER A 80 -10.32 1.09 -1.74
N THR A 81 -9.98 0.51 -2.89
CA THR A 81 -10.94 0.11 -3.94
C THR A 81 -11.15 -1.39 -3.95
N GLU A 82 -12.25 -1.84 -4.57
CA GLU A 82 -12.48 -3.26 -4.84
C GLU A 82 -11.33 -3.91 -5.65
N ASP A 83 -10.69 -3.16 -6.54
CA ASP A 83 -9.53 -3.65 -7.29
C ASP A 83 -8.31 -3.88 -6.38
N GLY A 84 -8.09 -3.00 -5.39
CA GLY A 84 -7.06 -3.22 -4.37
C GLY A 84 -7.34 -4.46 -3.54
N GLN A 85 -8.60 -4.65 -3.14
CA GLN A 85 -9.05 -5.85 -2.41
C GLN A 85 -8.81 -7.15 -3.18
N LYS A 86 -9.04 -7.16 -4.50
CA LYS A 86 -8.77 -8.33 -5.36
C LYS A 86 -7.28 -8.66 -5.48
N ILE A 87 -6.41 -7.65 -5.59
CA ILE A 87 -4.97 -7.86 -5.67
C ILE A 87 -4.43 -8.53 -4.39
N PHE A 88 -5.03 -8.18 -3.25
CA PHE A 88 -4.62 -8.74 -1.96
C PHE A 88 -5.41 -9.97 -1.53
N GLY A 89 -6.53 -10.30 -2.17
CA GLY A 89 -7.33 -11.49 -1.85
C GLY A 89 -8.22 -11.35 -0.61
N TYR A 90 -8.47 -10.13 -0.12
CA TYR A 90 -9.27 -9.89 1.08
C TYR A 90 -10.48 -8.99 0.80
N SER A 91 -11.66 -9.41 1.26
CA SER A 91 -12.89 -8.62 1.19
C SER A 91 -13.04 -7.79 2.47
N ARG A 92 -13.38 -6.51 2.36
CA ARG A 92 -13.76 -5.66 3.52
C ARG A 92 -14.88 -6.27 4.37
N LYS A 93 -15.64 -7.23 3.82
CA LYS A 93 -16.59 -8.05 4.58
C LYS A 93 -15.91 -9.31 5.09
N GLY A 94 -15.24 -9.15 6.23
CA GLY A 94 -14.96 -10.24 7.16
C GLY A 94 -13.68 -11.00 6.84
N ILE A 95 -12.83 -11.06 7.86
CA ILE A 95 -12.00 -12.22 8.18
C ILE A 95 -12.90 -13.45 8.02
N ARG A 96 -12.87 -14.11 6.87
CA ARG A 96 -13.41 -15.45 6.74
C ARG A 96 -12.27 -16.37 7.15
N GLN A 97 -12.29 -16.75 8.43
CA GLN A 97 -11.61 -17.95 8.90
C GLN A 97 -12.01 -19.10 7.98
N GLU A 98 -11.08 -19.59 7.19
CA GLU A 98 -11.20 -20.90 6.55
C GLU A 98 -9.77 -21.37 6.28
N ASN A 99 -9.27 -22.22 7.19
CA ASN A 99 -8.72 -23.53 6.85
C ASN A 99 -8.44 -24.29 8.14
N SER A 100 -9.48 -24.96 8.64
CA SER A 100 -9.36 -26.22 9.36
C SER A 100 -8.70 -27.23 8.41
N TYR A 101 -7.52 -27.72 8.78
CA TYR A 101 -7.01 -28.97 8.23
C TYR A 101 -7.45 -30.09 9.17
N ASP A 102 -8.24 -31.01 8.64
CA ASP A 102 -8.55 -32.33 9.21
C ASP A 102 -7.27 -33.14 9.52
#